data_AF-A0AAW2WB56-F1
#
_entry.id   AF-A0AAW2WB56-F1
#
_cell.length_a   1.000
_cell.length_b   1.000
_cell.length_c   1.000
_cell.angle_alpha   90.00
_cell.angle_beta   90.00
_cell.angle_gamma   90.00
#
_symmetry.space_group_name_H-M   'P 1'
#
loop_
_entity.id
_entity.type
_entity.pdbx_description
1 polymer ?
#
loop_
_entity_poly.entity_id
_entity_poly.type
_entity_poly.pdbx_seq_one_letter_code
_entity_poly.pdbx_strand_id
1 'polypeptide(L)'
;MSYEYISLTMVISGHSNPKRLIDVYLEPLIEELQNLWHVGVLTRDSAKNETFTMRAALIWTVNDLPAYGMASGWSTAGVMGCPVCMKDTHTFYLQNGRKTCYFDCYRQFSPRIIPIVGTRTHSLRTELK
;
A
#
# COMPACT_ATOMS: atom_id res chain seq x y z
N MET A 1 -0.05 -29.14 -5.09
CA MET A 1 -1.13 -28.50 -4.33
C MET A 1 -1.23 -27.05 -4.79
N SER A 2 -2.19 -26.75 -5.65
CA SER A 2 -2.57 -25.37 -5.97
C SER A 2 -3.42 -24.86 -4.81
N TYR A 3 -2.98 -23.80 -4.14
CA TYR A 3 -3.84 -23.11 -3.18
C TYR A 3 -4.85 -22.29 -3.99
N GLU A 4 -6.12 -22.65 -3.93
CA GLU A 4 -7.20 -21.84 -4.48
C GLU A 4 -7.51 -20.74 -3.47
N TYR A 5 -7.01 -19.53 -3.73
CA TYR A 5 -7.38 -18.33 -3.00
C TYR A 5 -8.36 -17.51 -3.84
N ILE A 6 -9.47 -17.13 -3.23
CA ILE A 6 -10.41 -16.19 -3.83
C ILE A 6 -9.89 -14.78 -3.55
N SER A 7 -9.56 -14.02 -4.61
CA SER A 7 -9.16 -12.63 -4.49
C SER A 7 -10.39 -11.71 -4.50
N LEU A 8 -10.57 -10.92 -3.43
CA LEU A 8 -11.53 -9.84 -3.42
C LEU A 8 -10.86 -8.58 -3.99
N THR A 9 -11.46 -8.00 -5.03
CA THR A 9 -10.99 -6.73 -5.60
C THR A 9 -11.92 -5.60 -5.17
N MET A 10 -11.40 -4.63 -4.42
CA MET A 10 -12.14 -3.42 -4.05
C MET A 10 -11.63 -2.25 -4.90
N VAL A 11 -12.49 -1.66 -5.73
CA VAL A 11 -12.15 -0.51 -6.56
C VAL A 11 -12.59 0.76 -5.84
N ILE A 12 -11.62 1.55 -5.35
CA ILE A 12 -11.90 2.86 -4.74
C ILE A 12 -12.01 3.89 -5.87
N SER A 13 -13.21 4.48 -6.01
CA SER A 13 -13.50 5.47 -7.04
C SER A 13 -12.64 6.74 -6.87
N GLY A 14 -12.02 7.19 -7.96
CA GLY A 14 -10.93 8.18 -7.97
C GLY A 14 -11.27 9.57 -7.40
N HIS A 15 -11.81 10.48 -8.21
CA HIS A 15 -11.95 11.90 -7.80
C HIS A 15 -12.82 12.11 -6.55
N SER A 16 -13.78 11.21 -6.32
CA SER A 16 -14.65 11.17 -5.14
C SER A 16 -14.11 10.24 -4.05
N ASN A 17 -12.79 10.00 -4.03
CA ASN A 17 -12.19 9.04 -3.10
C ASN A 17 -12.43 9.50 -1.65
N PRO A 18 -13.08 8.66 -0.84
CA PRO A 18 -13.31 8.87 0.58
C PRO A 18 -12.00 8.63 1.36
N LYS A 19 -10.92 9.35 1.05
CA LYS A 19 -9.59 9.14 1.63
C LYS A 19 -9.58 9.07 3.16
N ARG A 20 -10.48 9.83 3.79
CA ARG A 20 -10.65 9.91 5.25
C ARG A 20 -11.73 9.00 5.82
N LEU A 21 -12.58 8.44 4.97
CA LEU A 21 -13.74 7.64 5.39
C LEU A 21 -13.59 6.17 4.96
N ILE A 22 -12.39 5.74 4.56
CA ILE A 22 -12.15 4.37 4.09
C ILE A 22 -12.54 3.32 5.14
N ASP A 23 -12.40 3.67 6.41
CA ASP A 23 -12.89 2.92 7.57
C ASP A 23 -14.41 2.69 7.52
N VAL A 24 -15.21 3.71 7.18
CA VAL A 24 -16.66 3.61 7.00
C VAL A 24 -17.02 2.66 5.84
N TYR A 25 -16.24 2.67 4.76
CA TYR A 25 -16.47 1.75 3.64
C TYR A 25 -16.07 0.31 3.95
N LEU A 26 -15.10 0.12 4.84
CA LEU A 26 -14.62 -1.20 5.26
C LEU A 26 -15.45 -1.81 6.38
N GLU A 27 -16.22 -1.02 7.13
CA GLU A 27 -17.11 -1.48 8.20
C GLU A 27 -17.98 -2.68 7.81
N PRO A 28 -18.78 -2.66 6.72
CA PRO A 28 -19.59 -3.81 6.33
C PRO A 28 -18.74 -5.04 5.98
N LEU A 29 -17.57 -4.84 5.36
CA LEU A 29 -16.64 -5.95 5.08
C LEU A 29 -16.10 -6.57 6.37
N ILE A 30 -15.78 -5.76 7.37
CA ILE A 30 -15.30 -6.22 8.67
C ILE A 30 -16.40 -7.04 9.37
N GLU A 31 -17.65 -6.56 9.36
CA GLU A 31 -18.79 -7.28 9.92
C GLU A 31 -19.01 -8.63 9.23
N GLU A 32 -18.96 -8.67 7.89
CA GLU A 32 -19.09 -9.91 7.13
C GLU A 32 -17.96 -10.90 7.44
N LEU A 33 -16.71 -10.42 7.52
CA LEU A 33 -15.56 -11.26 7.88
C LEU A 33 -15.66 -11.80 9.31
N GLN A 34 -16.14 -10.99 10.26
CA GLN A 34 -16.40 -11.43 11.63
C GLN A 34 -17.49 -12.50 11.67
N ASN A 35 -18.58 -12.30 10.93
CA ASN A 35 -19.65 -13.28 10.83
C ASN A 35 -19.16 -14.60 10.19
N LEU A 36 -18.40 -14.52 9.10
CA LEU A 36 -17.80 -15.69 8.45
C LEU A 36 -16.82 -16.42 9.37
N TRP A 37 -16.06 -15.70 10.20
CA TRP A 37 -15.11 -16.31 11.11
C TRP A 37 -15.78 -16.96 12.33
N HIS A 38 -16.75 -16.30 12.96
CA HIS A 38 -17.36 -16.74 14.21
C HIS A 38 -18.55 -17.68 14.01
N VAL A 39 -19.47 -17.32 13.11
CA VAL A 39 -20.68 -18.10 12.81
C VAL A 39 -20.41 -19.06 11.65
N GLY A 40 -19.82 -18.56 10.58
CA GLY A 40 -19.71 -19.23 9.29
C GLY A 40 -21.02 -19.17 8.50
N VAL A 41 -20.98 -19.60 7.24
CA VAL A 41 -22.15 -19.61 6.36
C VAL A 41 -22.32 -20.99 5.75
N LEU A 42 -23.56 -21.47 5.61
CA LEU A 42 -23.83 -22.74 4.94
C LEU A 42 -23.56 -22.57 3.44
N THR A 43 -22.61 -23.32 2.91
CA THR A 43 -22.21 -23.26 1.50
C THR A 43 -22.25 -24.66 0.90
N ARG A 44 -22.72 -24.75 -0.35
CA ARG A 44 -22.73 -26.01 -1.10
C ARG A 44 -21.44 -26.13 -1.91
N ASP A 45 -20.69 -27.18 -1.67
CA ASP A 45 -19.57 -27.59 -2.53
C ASP A 45 -20.15 -28.17 -3.82
N SER A 46 -19.94 -27.51 -4.96
CA SER A 46 -20.45 -27.99 -6.25
C SER A 46 -19.70 -29.22 -6.77
N ALA A 47 -18.45 -29.43 -6.36
CA ALA A 47 -17.65 -30.57 -6.81
C ALA A 47 -18.05 -31.84 -6.05
N LYS A 48 -18.33 -31.73 -4.75
CA LYS A 48 -18.76 -32.85 -3.89
C LYS A 48 -20.27 -32.98 -3.76
N ASN A 49 -21.02 -31.96 -4.20
CA ASN A 49 -22.47 -31.89 -4.06
C ASN A 49 -22.96 -31.97 -2.59
N GLU A 50 -22.16 -31.49 -1.65
CA GLU A 50 -22.43 -31.52 -0.21
C GLU A 50 -22.56 -30.11 0.36
N THR A 51 -23.21 -29.99 1.51
CA THR A 51 -23.27 -28.71 2.24
C THR A 51 -22.32 -28.74 3.42
N PHE A 52 -21.58 -27.66 3.62
CA PHE A 52 -20.66 -27.50 4.73
C PHE A 52 -20.76 -26.08 5.29
N THR A 53 -20.31 -25.89 6.52
CA THR A 53 -20.20 -24.55 7.10
C THR A 53 -18.87 -23.95 6.67
N MET A 54 -18.91 -23.00 5.73
CA MET A 54 -17.74 -22.26 5.28
C MET A 54 -17.37 -21.19 6.31
N ARG A 55 -16.09 -21.13 6.66
CA ARG A 55 -15.48 -20.04 7.41
C ARG A 55 -14.38 -19.41 6.57
N ALA A 56 -14.22 -18.10 6.68
CA ALA A 56 -13.21 -17.35 5.94
C ALA A 56 -12.50 -16.37 6.87
N ALA A 57 -11.23 -16.09 6.57
CA ALA A 57 -10.44 -15.08 7.25
C ALA A 57 -9.60 -14.31 6.21
N LEU A 58 -9.42 -13.01 6.45
CA LEU A 58 -8.53 -12.17 5.66
C LEU A 58 -7.10 -12.30 6.21
N ILE A 59 -6.16 -12.78 5.40
CA ILE A 59 -4.77 -12.97 5.83
C ILE A 59 -3.91 -11.73 5.51
N TRP A 60 -3.98 -11.23 4.28
CA TRP A 60 -3.25 -10.04 3.85
C TRP A 60 -4.01 -9.28 2.75
N THR A 61 -3.75 -7.99 2.64
CA THR A 61 -4.22 -7.14 1.54
C THR A 61 -3.04 -6.72 0.67
N VAL A 62 -3.23 -6.70 -0.65
CA VAL A 62 -2.25 -6.16 -1.59
C VAL A 62 -2.70 -4.76 -1.96
N ASN A 63 -1.94 -3.76 -1.52
CA ASN A 63 -2.27 -2.36 -1.71
C ASN A 63 -1.16 -1.68 -2.51
N ASP A 64 -1.52 -0.75 -3.39
CA ASP A 64 -0.55 0.21 -3.89
C ASP A 64 -0.15 1.20 -2.77
N LEU A 65 0.91 1.98 -2.99
CA LEU A 65 1.41 2.89 -1.94
C LEU A 65 0.32 3.89 -1.48
N PRO A 66 -0.47 4.54 -2.36
CA PRO A 66 -1.59 5.37 -1.94
C PRO A 66 -2.66 4.64 -1.11
N ALA A 67 -3.10 3.45 -1.53
CA ALA A 67 -4.10 2.68 -0.79
C ALA A 67 -3.56 2.21 0.57
N TYR A 68 -2.27 1.86 0.65
CA TYR A 68 -1.63 1.54 1.91
C TYR A 68 -1.72 2.71 2.89
N GLY A 69 -1.46 3.95 2.45
CA GLY A 69 -1.59 5.12 3.31
C GLY A 69 -3.00 5.36 3.84
N MET A 70 -4.02 5.07 3.01
CA MET A 70 -5.42 5.15 3.44
C MET A 70 -5.75 4.05 4.45
N ALA A 71 -5.40 2.80 4.16
CA ALA A 71 -5.76 1.65 5.00
C ALA A 71 -5.00 1.59 6.33
N SER A 72 -3.73 2.02 6.36
CA SER A 72 -2.88 1.98 7.56
C SER A 72 -2.86 3.29 8.35
N GLY A 73 -3.42 4.37 7.81
CA GLY A 73 -3.23 5.72 8.34
C GLY A 73 -1.82 6.28 8.14
N TRP A 74 -0.97 5.60 7.36
CA TRP A 74 0.39 6.07 7.07
C TRP A 74 0.39 7.28 6.13
N SER A 75 1.18 8.30 6.46
CA SER A 75 1.42 9.40 5.52
C SER A 75 2.31 8.92 4.39
N THR A 76 1.74 8.77 3.19
CA THR A 76 2.50 8.42 1.97
C THR A 76 3.12 9.65 1.29
N ALA A 77 2.87 10.84 1.83
CA ALA A 77 3.44 12.11 1.39
C ALA A 77 4.55 12.59 2.33
N GLY A 78 5.41 13.46 1.81
CA GLY A 78 6.53 14.05 2.56
C GLY A 78 7.78 13.18 2.50
N VAL A 79 8.71 13.36 3.45
CA VAL A 79 9.99 12.63 3.52
C VAL A 79 9.80 11.22 4.08
N MET A 80 8.84 11.01 4.99
CA MET A 80 8.58 9.70 5.63
C MET A 80 7.53 8.85 4.89
N GLY A 81 7.37 9.08 3.58
CA GLY A 81 6.33 8.43 2.78
C GLY A 81 6.55 6.94 2.58
N CYS A 82 7.80 6.46 2.65
CA CYS A 82 8.11 5.04 2.57
C CYS A 82 7.99 4.38 3.95
N PRO A 83 7.07 3.41 4.16
CA PRO A 83 6.94 2.72 5.44
C PRO A 83 8.13 1.83 5.78
N VAL A 84 8.91 1.41 4.77
CA VAL A 84 10.10 0.56 4.94
C VAL A 84 11.32 1.39 5.33
N CYS A 85 11.63 2.42 4.55
CA CYS A 85 12.83 3.23 4.74
C CYS A 85 12.63 4.36 5.76
N MET A 86 11.39 4.80 6.00
CA MET A 86 11.03 5.88 6.92
C MET A 86 11.88 7.15 6.70
N LYS A 87 12.74 7.50 7.67
CA LYS A 87 13.63 8.66 7.64
C LYS A 87 14.86 8.46 6.76
N ASP A 88 15.22 7.20 6.48
CA ASP A 88 16.43 6.82 5.75
C ASP A 88 16.20 6.85 4.22
N THR A 89 15.09 7.44 3.76
CA THR A 89 14.80 7.65 2.35
C THR A 89 15.67 8.77 1.75
N HIS A 90 16.26 8.53 0.59
CA HIS A 90 16.92 9.56 -0.22
C HIS A 90 15.93 10.45 -1.00
N THR A 91 15.08 11.20 -0.29
CA THR A 91 14.15 12.14 -0.94
C THR A 91 14.74 13.54 -1.13
N PHE A 92 14.23 14.27 -2.11
CA PHE A 92 14.54 15.68 -2.30
C PHE A 92 13.28 16.49 -2.55
N TYR A 93 13.33 17.79 -2.24
CA TYR A 93 12.19 18.70 -2.40
C TYR A 93 12.30 19.47 -3.71
N LEU A 94 11.27 19.36 -4.56
CA LEU A 94 11.17 20.14 -5.79
C LEU A 94 10.68 21.55 -5.44
N GLN A 95 11.55 22.55 -5.57
CA GLN A 95 11.23 23.93 -5.22
C GLN A 95 10.03 24.48 -6.01
N ASN A 96 10.00 24.27 -7.32
CA ASN A 96 8.94 24.77 -8.20
C ASN A 96 7.65 23.94 -8.04
N GLY A 97 7.79 22.63 -7.82
CA GLY A 97 6.65 21.71 -7.65
C GLY A 97 6.07 21.68 -6.24
N ARG A 98 6.80 22.23 -5.26
CA ARG A 98 6.49 22.23 -3.82
C ARG A 98 6.11 20.84 -3.29
N LYS A 99 6.81 19.81 -3.77
CA LYS A 99 6.54 18.40 -3.47
C LYS A 99 7.83 17.66 -3.19
N THR A 100 7.77 16.72 -2.26
CA THR A 100 8.82 15.73 -2.06
C THR A 100 8.82 14.74 -3.22
N CYS A 101 9.99 14.51 -3.80
CA CYS A 101 10.18 13.59 -4.91
C CYS A 101 10.98 12.37 -4.45
N TYR A 102 10.57 11.20 -4.96
CA TYR A 102 11.16 9.89 -4.72
C TYR A 102 11.88 9.36 -5.97
N PHE A 103 12.26 10.25 -6.89
CA PHE A 103 12.91 9.87 -8.13
C PHE A 103 14.27 9.19 -7.84
N ASP A 104 14.51 8.05 -8.48
CA ASP A 104 15.70 7.20 -8.29
C ASP A 104 15.88 6.59 -6.88
N CYS A 105 14.86 6.65 -6.01
CA CYS A 105 14.89 6.00 -4.69
C CYS A 105 14.72 4.48 -4.73
N TYR A 106 14.24 3.93 -5.86
CA TYR A 106 13.99 2.50 -6.05
C TYR A 106 15.27 1.64 -6.06
N ARG A 107 16.44 2.29 -6.17
CA ARG A 107 17.74 1.64 -6.39
C ARG A 107 18.56 1.45 -5.12
N GLN A 108 17.96 1.65 -3.95
CA GLN A 108 18.64 1.49 -2.65
C GLN A 108 18.98 0.03 -2.33
N PHE A 109 18.24 -0.95 -2.88
CA PHE A 109 18.45 -2.38 -2.62
C PHE A 109 19.06 -3.15 -3.81
N SER A 110 19.54 -2.46 -4.85
CA SER A 110 20.19 -3.09 -6.02
C SER A 110 21.71 -2.83 -5.98
N PRO A 111 22.58 -3.87 -6.05
CA PRO A 111 24.02 -3.76 -5.79
C PRO A 111 24.84 -3.01 -6.85
N ARG A 112 24.22 -2.28 -7.78
CA ARG A 112 24.94 -1.52 -8.81
C ARG A 112 24.32 -0.16 -8.96
N ILE A 113 24.84 0.87 -8.29
CA ILE A 113 24.59 2.27 -8.66
C ILE A 113 25.27 2.50 -10.03
N ILE A 114 24.47 2.67 -11.09
CA ILE A 114 24.90 3.23 -12.36
C ILE A 114 24.34 4.64 -12.31
N PRO A 115 25.19 5.68 -12.24
CA PRO A 115 24.71 7.05 -12.22
C PRO A 115 24.04 7.34 -13.56
N ILE A 116 22.72 7.53 -13.54
CA ILE A 116 22.02 8.08 -14.70
C ILE A 116 22.30 9.59 -14.69
N VAL A 117 23.24 9.94 -15.56
CA VAL A 117 23.76 11.26 -15.89
C VAL A 117 22.80 12.43 -15.63
N GLY A 118 23.27 13.41 -14.83
CA GLY A 118 23.07 14.82 -15.14
C GLY A 118 22.03 15.61 -14.33
N THR A 119 22.18 15.75 -13.00
CA THR A 119 21.85 17.03 -12.36
C THR A 119 22.88 17.35 -11.27
N ARG A 120 23.46 18.55 -11.36
CA ARG A 120 24.45 19.08 -10.41
C ARG A 120 23.86 19.04 -9.00
N THR A 121 24.36 18.14 -8.17
CA THR A 121 24.26 18.28 -6.72
C THR A 121 25.02 19.54 -6.34
N HIS A 122 24.29 20.56 -5.89
CA HIS A 122 24.88 21.72 -5.24
C HIS A 122 25.54 21.28 -3.93
N SER A 123 26.78 20.80 -4.02
CA SER A 123 27.75 20.89 -2.94
C SER A 123 28.32 22.31 -2.93
N LEU A 124 27.58 23.26 -2.37
CA LEU A 124 28.10 24.60 -2.06
C LEU A 124 27.70 25.00 -0.64
N ARG A 125 28.26 24.27 0.30
CA ARG A 125 28.63 24.73 1.65
C ARG A 125 29.86 23.88 1.95
N THR A 126 31.07 24.40 1.78
CA THR A 126 31.81 25.19 2.75
C THR A 126 33.09 25.68 2.03
N GLU A 127 33.73 26.74 2.54
CA GLU A 127 35.03 27.29 2.12
C GLU A 127 35.01 28.19 0.87
N LEU A 128 35.01 29.51 1.09
CA LEU A 128 36.11 30.41 0.66
C LEU A 128 35.79 31.84 1.14
N LYS A 129 36.69 32.36 1.97
CA LYS A 129 36.92 33.81 2.16
C LYS A 129 37.48 34.41 0.89
#